data_AF-A0A0L0G1D4-F1
#
_entry.id   AF-A0A0L0G1D4-F1
#
_cell.length_a   1.000
_cell.length_b   1.000
_cell.length_c   1.000
_cell.angle_alpha   90.00
_cell.angle_beta   90.00
_cell.angle_gamma   90.00
#
_symmetry.space_group_name_H-M   'P 1'
#
loop_
_entity.id
_entity.type
_entity.pdbx_description
1 polymer ?
#
loop_
_entity_poly.entity_id
_entity_poly.type
_entity_poly.pdbx_seq_one_letter_code
_entity_poly.pdbx_strand_id
1 'polypeptide(L)'
;MKLQSALVFLTALSGPALVCARQDPFASPSPSPVAIAIADIAVSTIVPQATVPEQPDQTARANLDNGLAVGNITFQDTRDGLNVSVVINIVDINSGLYEECMNPDRRSFNLTWAVHNGRPAGGEGMDMACEDGQGTPRIEGVYDETLACGPGTAEQANCEALKRTADQGYNYTCDPELYESDPYACEVGDLNGRYGAIKMGVNVEGITASANYSITDLRGPRANLLFDRSVVFSCNQTRIYCEAIDEVRT
;
A
#
# COMPACT_ATOMS: atom_id res chain seq x y z
N MET A 1 29.28 -10.37 41.53
CA MET A 1 29.55 -11.25 40.39
C MET A 1 29.73 -10.39 39.15
N LYS A 2 30.95 -10.34 38.61
CA LYS A 2 31.31 -9.57 37.40
C LYS A 2 31.35 -10.56 36.24
N LEU A 3 30.51 -10.38 35.22
CA LEU A 3 30.63 -11.08 33.94
C LEU A 3 31.32 -10.14 32.95
N GLN A 4 32.50 -10.53 32.48
CA GLN A 4 33.22 -9.90 31.38
C GLN A 4 32.75 -10.54 30.07
N SER A 5 32.21 -9.74 29.17
CA SER A 5 31.87 -10.14 27.80
C SER A 5 33.13 -10.26 26.95
N ALA A 6 33.24 -11.39 26.24
CA ALA A 6 34.28 -11.67 25.28
C ALA A 6 34.04 -10.92 23.97
N LEU A 7 35.08 -10.24 23.50
CA LEU A 7 35.17 -9.54 22.23
C LEU A 7 35.68 -10.53 21.18
N VAL A 8 34.88 -10.82 20.14
CA VAL A 8 35.29 -11.63 18.99
C VAL A 8 35.53 -10.71 17.80
N PHE A 9 36.77 -10.65 17.34
CA PHE A 9 37.18 -10.02 16.09
C PHE A 9 36.91 -10.99 14.93
N LEU A 10 36.11 -10.58 13.94
CA LEU A 10 36.05 -11.25 12.63
C LEU A 10 36.92 -10.47 11.63
N THR A 11 37.95 -11.14 11.13
CA THR A 11 38.85 -10.67 10.07
C THR A 11 38.20 -10.85 8.70
N ALA A 12 38.17 -9.76 7.91
CA ALA A 12 37.78 -9.78 6.51
C ALA A 12 38.92 -10.33 5.64
N LEU A 13 38.62 -11.32 4.80
CA LEU A 13 39.51 -11.81 3.74
C LEU A 13 39.01 -11.26 2.39
N SER A 14 39.82 -10.38 1.80
CA SER A 14 39.71 -9.91 0.43
C SER A 14 40.26 -10.95 -0.55
N GLY A 15 39.47 -11.32 -1.57
CA GLY A 15 39.91 -12.15 -2.70
C GLY A 15 39.67 -11.43 -4.03
N PRO A 16 40.57 -11.57 -5.02
CA PRO A 16 40.55 -10.77 -6.26
C PRO A 16 39.55 -11.26 -7.31
N ALA A 17 39.12 -10.30 -8.13
CA ALA A 17 38.21 -10.44 -9.25
C ALA A 17 38.75 -11.37 -10.36
N LEU A 18 37.92 -12.30 -10.81
CA LEU A 18 38.17 -13.13 -11.99
C LEU A 18 37.47 -12.50 -13.19
N VAL A 19 38.26 -11.91 -14.08
CA VAL A 19 37.85 -11.40 -15.39
C VAL A 19 37.81 -12.58 -16.37
N CYS A 20 36.62 -12.95 -16.85
CA CYS A 20 36.47 -13.86 -17.98
C CYS A 20 36.06 -13.05 -19.23
N ALA A 21 37.02 -12.83 -20.12
CA ALA A 21 36.76 -12.36 -21.48
C ALA A 21 36.21 -13.53 -22.30
N ARG A 22 35.00 -13.38 -22.86
CA ARG A 22 34.50 -14.23 -23.95
C ARG A 22 34.64 -13.47 -25.27
N GLN A 23 35.42 -14.06 -26.17
CA GLN A 23 35.43 -13.74 -27.59
C GLN A 23 34.45 -14.70 -28.28
N ASP A 24 33.47 -14.17 -29.01
CA ASP A 24 32.70 -14.93 -29.99
C ASP A 24 32.81 -14.20 -31.34
N PRO A 25 33.34 -14.85 -32.40
CA PRO A 25 33.29 -14.31 -33.75
C PRO A 25 32.51 -15.27 -34.67
N PHE A 26 31.20 -15.08 -34.82
CA PHE A 26 30.47 -15.66 -35.96
C PHE A 26 29.33 -14.73 -36.39
N ALA A 27 29.68 -13.79 -37.28
CA ALA A 27 28.71 -13.05 -38.08
C ALA A 27 28.21 -13.97 -39.20
N SER A 28 26.91 -14.31 -39.17
CA SER A 28 26.20 -14.87 -40.33
C SER A 28 25.57 -13.73 -41.14
N PRO A 29 25.64 -13.77 -42.48
CA PRO A 29 24.99 -12.75 -43.31
C PRO A 29 23.46 -12.94 -43.30
N SER A 30 22.76 -11.89 -42.87
CA SER A 30 21.30 -11.78 -42.93
C SER A 30 20.84 -11.64 -44.40
N PRO A 31 19.82 -12.38 -44.86
CA PRO A 31 19.20 -12.17 -46.16
C PRO A 31 18.35 -10.88 -46.15
N SER A 32 18.54 -10.05 -47.17
CA SER A 32 17.76 -8.84 -47.40
C SER A 32 16.25 -9.13 -47.41
N PRO A 33 15.41 -8.35 -46.71
CA PRO A 33 13.97 -8.48 -46.82
C PRO A 33 13.48 -7.95 -48.17
N VAL A 34 12.67 -8.77 -48.85
CA VAL A 34 11.89 -8.37 -50.02
C VAL A 34 10.78 -7.43 -49.52
N ALA A 35 10.84 -6.16 -49.92
CA ALA A 35 9.80 -5.19 -49.62
C ALA A 35 8.57 -5.48 -50.49
N ILE A 36 7.52 -6.04 -49.88
CA ILE A 36 6.18 -6.10 -50.47
C ILE A 36 5.46 -4.82 -50.04
N ALA A 37 5.30 -3.88 -50.97
CA ALA A 37 4.47 -2.70 -50.76
C ALA A 37 2.99 -3.12 -50.78
N ILE A 38 2.41 -3.31 -49.59
CA ILE A 38 0.97 -3.43 -49.42
C ILE A 38 0.42 -2.01 -49.32
N ALA A 39 -0.40 -1.61 -50.30
CA ALA A 39 -1.11 -0.34 -50.25
C ALA A 39 -2.21 -0.45 -49.18
N ASP A 40 -1.97 0.16 -48.02
CA ASP A 40 -2.95 0.26 -46.95
C ASP A 40 -4.11 1.17 -47.37
N ILE A 41 -5.24 0.55 -47.71
CA ILE A 41 -6.52 1.24 -47.85
C ILE A 41 -7.02 1.51 -46.43
N ALA A 42 -6.77 2.71 -45.93
CA ALA A 42 -7.32 3.18 -44.67
C ALA A 42 -8.84 3.39 -44.80
N VAL A 43 -9.62 2.34 -44.56
CA VAL A 43 -11.07 2.45 -44.35
C VAL A 43 -11.28 3.01 -42.94
N SER A 44 -11.43 4.32 -42.84
CA SER A 44 -11.83 5.00 -41.61
C SER A 44 -13.31 4.73 -41.34
N THR A 45 -13.61 3.58 -40.75
CA THR A 45 -14.93 3.35 -40.14
C THR A 45 -14.98 4.15 -38.86
N ILE A 46 -15.70 5.28 -38.90
CA ILE A 46 -16.13 6.02 -37.72
C ILE A 46 -17.11 5.12 -36.97
N VAL A 47 -16.60 4.36 -36.00
CA VAL A 47 -17.45 3.64 -35.05
C VAL A 47 -17.96 4.69 -34.07
N PRO A 48 -19.29 4.93 -33.98
CA PRO A 48 -19.82 5.84 -32.98
C PRO A 48 -19.42 5.31 -31.59
N GLN A 49 -18.68 6.13 -30.83
CA GLN A 49 -18.34 5.81 -29.45
C GLN A 49 -19.66 5.65 -28.69
N ALA A 50 -19.93 4.43 -28.23
CA ALA A 50 -21.02 4.17 -27.32
C ALA A 50 -20.79 5.03 -26.07
N THR A 51 -21.76 5.84 -25.71
CA THR A 51 -21.76 6.55 -24.43
C THR A 51 -21.78 5.49 -23.34
N VAL A 52 -20.65 5.32 -22.65
CA VAL A 52 -20.57 4.48 -21.45
C VAL A 52 -21.54 5.11 -20.44
N PRO A 53 -22.56 4.37 -19.95
CA PRO A 53 -23.49 4.92 -18.98
C PRO A 53 -22.72 5.40 -17.76
N GLU A 54 -23.02 6.62 -17.31
CA GLU A 54 -22.45 7.21 -16.11
C GLU A 54 -22.79 6.29 -14.93
N GLN A 55 -21.77 5.65 -14.36
CA GLN A 55 -21.92 4.81 -13.19
C GLN A 55 -22.19 5.74 -11.99
N PRO A 56 -23.17 5.43 -11.13
CA PRO A 56 -23.50 6.30 -10.00
C PRO A 56 -22.28 6.49 -9.10
N ASP A 57 -22.09 7.72 -8.61
CA ASP A 57 -21.06 8.02 -7.60
C ASP A 57 -21.29 7.14 -6.37
N GLN A 58 -20.29 6.34 -6.01
CA GLN A 58 -20.33 5.50 -4.81
C GLN A 58 -19.43 6.09 -3.74
N THR A 59 -19.83 5.90 -2.48
CA THR A 59 -19.05 6.34 -1.33
C THR A 59 -18.91 5.19 -0.35
N ALA A 60 -17.68 4.91 0.06
CA ALA A 60 -17.34 3.99 1.12
C ALA A 60 -16.78 4.78 2.32
N ARG A 61 -17.04 4.31 3.54
CA ARG A 61 -16.62 5.02 4.75
C ARG A 61 -16.24 4.06 5.86
N ALA A 62 -15.24 4.47 6.63
CA ALA A 62 -14.80 3.88 7.89
C ALA A 62 -14.98 4.93 9.00
N ASN A 63 -15.65 4.59 10.10
CA ASN A 63 -15.88 5.50 11.24
C ASN A 63 -15.03 5.11 12.43
N LEU A 64 -14.27 6.04 12.99
CA LEU A 64 -13.30 5.72 14.04
C LEU A 64 -13.84 6.25 15.35
N ASP A 65 -14.12 5.37 16.31
CA ASP A 65 -14.49 5.75 17.67
C ASP A 65 -14.17 4.66 18.70
N ASN A 66 -12.88 4.32 18.84
CA ASN A 66 -12.45 3.22 19.72
C ASN A 66 -11.85 3.67 21.06
N GLY A 67 -12.05 4.94 21.43
CA GLY A 67 -11.53 5.53 22.68
C GLY A 67 -10.04 5.90 22.66
N LEU A 68 -9.28 5.49 21.64
CA LEU A 68 -7.90 5.94 21.36
C LEU A 68 -7.80 6.81 20.09
N ALA A 69 -8.72 6.62 19.15
CA ALA A 69 -8.83 7.46 17.97
C ALA A 69 -10.29 7.75 17.65
N VAL A 70 -10.54 8.99 17.21
CA VAL A 70 -11.85 9.46 16.74
C VAL A 70 -11.71 10.13 15.37
N GLY A 71 -12.53 9.73 14.41
CA GLY A 71 -12.35 10.20 13.03
C GLY A 71 -13.20 9.48 12.00
N ASN A 72 -12.85 9.69 10.73
CA ASN A 72 -13.36 8.91 9.62
C ASN A 72 -12.35 8.89 8.46
N ILE A 73 -12.47 7.84 7.66
CA ILE A 73 -11.94 7.76 6.31
C ILE A 73 -13.11 7.65 5.34
N THR A 74 -13.06 8.42 4.27
CA THR A 74 -14.03 8.37 3.18
C THR A 74 -13.31 8.07 1.87
N PHE A 75 -13.85 7.12 1.12
CA PHE A 75 -13.46 6.80 -0.25
C PHE A 75 -14.65 7.16 -1.15
N GLN A 76 -14.50 8.16 -2.01
CA GLN A 76 -15.58 8.64 -2.86
C GLN A 76 -15.16 8.54 -4.32
N ASP A 77 -15.96 7.83 -5.12
CA ASP A 77 -15.78 7.84 -6.56
C ASP A 77 -16.04 9.26 -7.08
N THR A 78 -15.16 9.72 -7.97
CA THR A 78 -15.27 10.97 -8.69
C THR A 78 -15.06 10.72 -10.18
N ARG A 79 -15.26 11.75 -11.00
CA ARG A 79 -14.97 11.68 -12.44
C ARG A 79 -13.50 11.39 -12.75
N ASP A 80 -12.60 11.83 -11.87
CA ASP A 80 -11.15 11.81 -12.11
C ASP A 80 -10.46 10.61 -11.43
N GLY A 81 -11.14 9.93 -10.50
CA GLY A 81 -10.58 8.82 -9.74
C GLY A 81 -11.28 8.64 -8.39
N LEU A 82 -10.59 8.03 -7.43
CA LEU A 82 -11.07 7.84 -6.07
C LEU A 82 -10.55 8.98 -5.17
N ASN A 83 -11.44 9.82 -4.65
CA ASN A 83 -11.07 10.77 -3.61
C ASN A 83 -11.00 10.04 -2.26
N VAL A 84 -9.85 10.15 -1.58
CA VAL A 84 -9.64 9.60 -0.25
C VAL A 84 -9.47 10.77 0.72
N SER A 85 -10.36 10.88 1.69
CA SER A 85 -10.32 11.91 2.74
C SER A 85 -10.20 11.25 4.11
N VAL A 86 -9.25 11.73 4.90
CA VAL A 86 -8.95 11.24 6.25
C VAL A 86 -9.08 12.40 7.22
N VAL A 87 -9.96 12.25 8.21
CA VAL A 87 -10.05 13.15 9.36
C VAL A 87 -9.90 12.32 10.60
N ILE A 88 -8.77 12.43 11.31
CA ILE A 88 -8.47 11.57 12.46
C ILE A 88 -7.89 12.40 13.60
N ASN A 89 -8.31 12.07 14.82
CA ASN A 89 -7.82 12.60 16.07
C ASN A 89 -7.42 11.42 16.96
N ILE A 90 -6.16 11.36 17.37
CA ILE A 90 -5.71 10.42 18.40
C ILE A 90 -5.84 11.09 19.75
N VAL A 91 -6.42 10.34 20.68
CA VAL A 91 -6.51 10.68 22.09
C VAL A 91 -5.48 9.85 22.86
N ASP A 92 -4.74 10.53 23.72
CA ASP A 92 -3.64 9.96 24.52
C ASP A 92 -2.42 9.41 23.75
N ILE A 93 -1.73 10.30 23.03
CA ILE A 93 -0.43 9.99 22.40
C ILE A 93 0.69 9.63 23.40
N ASN A 94 0.47 9.80 24.71
CA ASN A 94 1.45 9.51 25.76
C ASN A 94 1.24 8.13 26.41
N SER A 95 0.30 7.34 25.92
CA SER A 95 0.02 5.96 26.37
C SER A 95 1.19 4.98 26.16
N GLY A 96 2.25 5.37 25.44
CA GLY A 96 3.38 4.52 25.08
C GLY A 96 3.15 3.72 23.78
N LEU A 97 1.89 3.56 23.36
CA LEU A 97 1.51 2.86 22.13
C LEU A 97 2.06 3.53 20.85
N TYR A 98 2.27 4.85 20.90
CA TYR A 98 2.64 5.67 19.75
C TYR A 98 4.13 6.05 19.71
N GLU A 99 4.96 5.57 20.63
CA GLU A 99 6.36 6.00 20.74
C GLU A 99 7.16 5.66 19.48
N GLU A 100 6.85 4.57 18.77
CA GLU A 100 7.49 4.22 17.49
C GLU A 100 7.08 5.13 16.32
N CYS A 101 5.89 5.74 16.40
CA CYS A 101 5.42 6.68 15.40
C CYS A 101 5.92 8.11 15.63
N MET A 102 6.32 8.44 16.86
CA MET A 102 6.63 9.80 17.28
C MET A 102 7.96 10.24 16.67
N ASN A 103 7.97 11.38 15.97
CA ASN A 103 9.22 11.93 15.48
C ASN A 103 10.09 12.39 16.66
N PRO A 104 11.43 12.42 16.51
CA PRO A 104 12.35 12.78 17.61
C PRO A 104 12.08 14.15 18.25
N ASP A 105 11.44 15.08 17.53
CA ASP A 105 11.07 16.40 18.02
C ASP A 105 9.76 16.42 18.83
N ARG A 106 9.02 15.29 18.86
CA ARG A 106 7.70 15.10 19.46
C ARG A 106 6.64 16.12 19.00
N ARG A 107 6.82 16.74 17.83
CA ARG A 107 5.87 17.71 17.25
C ARG A 107 4.94 17.09 16.22
N SER A 108 5.33 15.94 15.71
CA SER A 108 4.55 15.19 14.73
C SER A 108 4.76 13.71 14.97
N PHE A 109 3.80 12.91 14.53
CA PHE A 109 3.94 11.47 14.45
C PHE A 109 3.36 11.01 13.12
N ASN A 110 3.94 9.95 12.55
CA ASN A 110 3.59 9.45 11.22
C ASN A 110 2.84 8.12 11.36
N LEU A 111 1.61 8.06 10.86
CA LEU A 111 0.88 6.79 10.76
C LEU A 111 0.98 6.21 9.35
N THR A 112 1.40 4.96 9.26
CA THR A 112 1.21 4.19 8.03
C THR A 112 -0.22 3.68 8.00
N TRP A 113 -0.74 3.43 6.80
CA TRP A 113 -2.13 3.13 6.57
C TRP A 113 -2.28 2.28 5.30
N ALA A 114 -3.14 1.27 5.37
CA ALA A 114 -3.41 0.37 4.26
C ALA A 114 -4.85 -0.17 4.34
N VAL A 115 -5.40 -0.58 3.19
CA VAL A 115 -6.63 -1.37 3.14
C VAL A 115 -6.27 -2.84 3.20
N HIS A 116 -6.85 -3.57 4.14
CA HIS A 116 -6.69 -4.99 4.35
C HIS A 116 -7.93 -5.76 3.90
N ASN A 117 -7.74 -7.00 3.48
CA ASN A 117 -8.84 -7.92 3.27
C ASN A 117 -9.49 -8.28 4.63
N GLY A 118 -10.80 -8.50 4.60
CA GLY A 118 -11.57 -8.84 5.79
C GLY A 118 -11.93 -7.64 6.68
N ARG A 119 -12.66 -7.93 7.76
CA ARG A 119 -13.26 -6.93 8.65
C ARG A 119 -13.04 -7.34 10.11
N PRO A 120 -12.89 -6.40 11.05
CA PRO A 120 -12.94 -6.71 12.48
C PRO A 120 -14.35 -7.18 12.89
N ALA A 121 -14.43 -8.09 13.86
CA ALA A 121 -15.69 -8.74 14.29
C ALA A 121 -16.77 -7.77 14.84
N GLY A 122 -16.38 -6.56 15.25
CA GLY A 122 -17.27 -5.52 15.76
C GLY A 122 -17.46 -4.32 14.82
N GLY A 123 -16.95 -4.36 13.59
CA GLY A 123 -16.86 -3.18 12.72
C GLY A 123 -15.62 -2.34 13.00
N GLU A 124 -15.19 -2.24 14.26
CA GLU A 124 -13.96 -1.57 14.69
C GLU A 124 -13.05 -2.47 15.54
N GLY A 125 -11.77 -2.10 15.67
CA GLY A 125 -10.82 -2.80 16.51
C GLY A 125 -9.60 -1.97 16.93
N MET A 126 -8.89 -2.48 17.95
CA MET A 126 -7.59 -2.01 18.41
C MET A 126 -6.66 -3.20 18.63
N ASP A 127 -5.35 -2.98 18.45
CA ASP A 127 -4.29 -3.93 18.83
C ASP A 127 -4.60 -5.37 18.33
N MET A 128 -4.76 -6.36 19.22
CA MET A 128 -5.07 -7.74 18.86
C MET A 128 -6.34 -7.92 18.01
N ALA A 129 -7.33 -7.01 18.10
CA ALA A 129 -8.52 -7.08 17.25
C ALA A 129 -8.20 -6.71 15.79
N CYS A 130 -7.05 -6.08 15.56
CA CYS A 130 -6.52 -5.73 14.26
C CYS A 130 -5.42 -6.67 13.77
N GLU A 131 -4.92 -7.56 14.63
CA GLU A 131 -3.90 -8.54 14.26
C GLU A 131 -4.42 -9.59 13.27
N ASP A 132 -3.52 -10.07 12.42
CA ASP A 132 -3.85 -11.11 11.45
C ASP A 132 -4.35 -12.38 12.14
N GLY A 133 -5.50 -12.85 11.66
CA GLY A 133 -6.05 -14.13 12.09
C GLY A 133 -6.78 -14.11 13.44
N GLN A 134 -6.94 -12.95 14.07
CA GLN A 134 -7.81 -12.77 15.24
C GLN A 134 -9.20 -12.26 14.82
N GLY A 135 -10.24 -12.63 15.58
CA GLY A 135 -11.63 -12.26 15.27
C GLY A 135 -12.32 -13.17 14.24
N THR A 136 -13.62 -12.94 14.02
CA THR A 136 -14.42 -13.58 12.96
C THR A 136 -15.46 -12.57 12.46
N PRO A 137 -15.38 -12.09 11.20
CA PRO A 137 -14.33 -12.35 10.20
C PRO A 137 -12.94 -11.86 10.64
N ARG A 138 -11.89 -12.37 10.00
CA ARG A 138 -10.49 -12.05 10.31
C ARG A 138 -10.05 -10.88 9.44
N ILE A 139 -9.24 -9.98 9.99
CA ILE A 139 -8.42 -9.11 9.15
C ILE A 139 -7.26 -9.96 8.61
N GLU A 140 -7.07 -9.90 7.31
CA GLU A 140 -6.03 -10.59 6.58
C GLU A 140 -4.94 -9.59 6.15
N GLY A 141 -4.11 -9.97 5.18
CA GLY A 141 -3.11 -9.08 4.61
C GLY A 141 -3.70 -7.88 3.86
N VAL A 142 -2.80 -7.02 3.38
CA VAL A 142 -3.09 -5.88 2.53
C VAL A 142 -3.78 -6.35 1.26
N TYR A 143 -4.83 -5.64 0.87
CA TYR A 143 -5.60 -5.91 -0.34
C TYR A 143 -4.71 -5.75 -1.59
N ASP A 144 -4.53 -6.82 -2.37
CA ASP A 144 -3.57 -6.84 -3.49
C ASP A 144 -4.10 -7.59 -4.72
N GLU A 145 -5.16 -7.09 -5.36
CA GLU A 145 -5.67 -7.65 -6.62
C GLU A 145 -4.66 -7.57 -7.78
N THR A 146 -3.63 -6.72 -7.66
CA THR A 146 -2.59 -6.51 -8.67
C THR A 146 -1.42 -7.47 -8.55
N LEU A 147 -1.34 -8.25 -7.46
CA LEU A 147 -0.22 -9.14 -7.14
C LEU A 147 1.13 -8.39 -7.16
N ALA A 148 1.13 -7.19 -6.58
CA ALA A 148 2.34 -6.41 -6.36
C ALA A 148 3.22 -7.03 -5.26
N CYS A 149 2.64 -7.88 -4.40
CA CYS A 149 3.36 -8.77 -3.49
C CYS A 149 4.22 -8.04 -2.47
N GLY A 150 3.61 -7.09 -1.78
CA GLY A 150 4.22 -6.44 -0.63
C GLY A 150 4.38 -7.41 0.55
N PRO A 151 5.18 -7.04 1.57
CA PRO A 151 5.50 -7.91 2.70
C PRO A 151 4.28 -8.38 3.50
N GLY A 152 3.17 -7.64 3.45
CA GLY A 152 1.94 -7.93 4.16
C GLY A 152 0.77 -8.32 3.26
N THR A 153 1.00 -8.72 2.00
CA THR A 153 -0.05 -9.06 1.03
C THR A 153 -1.04 -10.10 1.58
N ALA A 154 -2.33 -9.97 1.23
CA ALA A 154 -3.30 -11.05 1.43
C ALA A 154 -3.12 -12.21 0.43
N GLU A 155 -2.35 -12.00 -0.63
CA GLU A 155 -2.21 -12.91 -1.77
C GLU A 155 -0.96 -13.79 -1.69
N GLN A 156 -0.56 -14.19 -0.46
CA GLN A 156 0.72 -14.85 -0.18
C GLN A 156 1.01 -16.03 -1.12
N ALA A 157 0.02 -16.90 -1.35
CA ALA A 157 0.15 -18.08 -2.20
C ALA A 157 0.34 -17.72 -3.68
N ASN A 158 -0.33 -16.69 -4.17
CA ASN A 158 -0.20 -16.22 -5.55
C ASN A 158 1.17 -15.55 -5.75
N CYS A 159 1.63 -14.78 -4.77
CA CYS A 159 2.95 -14.17 -4.78
C CYS A 159 4.08 -15.19 -4.76
N GLU A 160 3.97 -16.25 -3.95
CA GLU A 160 4.91 -17.38 -3.96
C GLU A 160 4.94 -18.09 -5.32
N ALA A 161 3.77 -18.34 -5.92
CA ALA A 161 3.67 -18.96 -7.25
C ALA A 161 4.31 -18.11 -8.36
N LEU A 162 4.24 -16.78 -8.25
CA LEU A 162 4.87 -15.83 -9.17
C LEU A 162 6.35 -15.59 -8.92
N LYS A 163 6.91 -16.23 -7.90
CA LYS A 163 8.25 -16.00 -7.39
C LYS A 163 8.52 -14.56 -6.91
N ARG A 164 7.52 -13.93 -6.32
CA ARG A 164 7.53 -12.53 -5.85
C ARG A 164 7.55 -12.44 -4.33
N THR A 165 8.45 -13.18 -3.69
CA THR A 165 8.63 -13.13 -2.23
C THR A 165 10.06 -12.72 -1.86
N ALA A 166 10.23 -12.16 -0.67
CA ALA A 166 11.53 -11.66 -0.21
C ALA A 166 12.60 -12.76 -0.14
N ASP A 167 12.24 -13.98 0.24
CA ASP A 167 13.13 -15.15 0.27
C ASP A 167 13.59 -15.60 -1.13
N GLN A 168 12.87 -15.19 -2.17
CA GLN A 168 13.22 -15.41 -3.58
C GLN A 168 13.93 -14.21 -4.20
N GLY A 169 14.30 -13.20 -3.40
CA GLY A 169 15.01 -12.00 -3.83
C GLY A 169 14.12 -10.96 -4.51
N TYR A 170 12.79 -11.11 -4.43
CA TYR A 170 11.87 -10.06 -4.88
C TYR A 170 11.94 -8.86 -3.94
N ASN A 171 12.03 -7.67 -4.52
CA ASN A 171 12.04 -6.41 -3.78
C ASN A 171 10.78 -5.63 -4.12
N TYR A 172 9.87 -5.51 -3.16
CA TYR A 172 8.71 -4.65 -3.26
C TYR A 172 9.17 -3.19 -3.16
N THR A 173 8.94 -2.42 -4.21
CA THR A 173 9.48 -1.06 -4.40
C THR A 173 8.39 -0.01 -4.53
N CYS A 174 7.22 -0.26 -3.92
CA CYS A 174 6.13 0.72 -3.95
C CYS A 174 6.55 2.03 -3.30
N ASP A 175 6.49 3.10 -4.09
CA ASP A 175 6.68 4.48 -3.68
C ASP A 175 5.82 5.39 -4.57
N PRO A 176 5.64 6.68 -4.20
CA PRO A 176 4.77 7.58 -4.97
C PRO A 176 5.23 7.82 -6.41
N GLU A 177 6.54 7.89 -6.66
CA GLU A 177 7.09 8.13 -8.01
C GLU A 177 6.88 6.91 -8.91
N LEU A 178 7.14 5.73 -8.37
CA LEU A 178 6.91 4.49 -9.10
C LEU A 178 5.42 4.28 -9.38
N TYR A 179 4.53 4.53 -8.40
CA TYR A 179 3.08 4.43 -8.60
C TYR A 179 2.55 5.36 -9.69
N GLU A 180 3.12 6.57 -9.80
CA GLU A 180 2.77 7.53 -10.86
C GLU A 180 3.20 7.05 -12.26
N SER A 181 4.18 6.17 -12.38
CA SER A 181 4.59 5.60 -13.67
C SER A 181 3.99 4.21 -13.94
N ASP A 182 3.78 3.41 -12.90
CA ASP A 182 3.27 2.05 -12.95
C ASP A 182 2.31 1.79 -11.77
N PRO A 183 0.98 1.83 -11.97
CA PRO A 183 0.02 1.57 -10.90
C PRO A 183 0.06 0.14 -10.35
N TYR A 184 0.69 -0.80 -11.06
CA TYR A 184 0.80 -2.20 -10.64
C TYR A 184 2.04 -2.47 -9.78
N ALA A 185 2.88 -1.46 -9.54
CA ALA A 185 4.05 -1.58 -8.69
C ALA A 185 3.71 -1.59 -7.18
N CYS A 186 2.49 -1.18 -6.84
CA CYS A 186 1.98 -1.09 -5.48
C CYS A 186 0.77 -2.00 -5.29
N GLU A 187 0.61 -2.55 -4.10
CA GLU A 187 -0.62 -3.24 -3.73
C GLU A 187 -1.79 -2.25 -3.75
N VAL A 188 -2.96 -2.70 -4.20
CA VAL A 188 -4.17 -1.88 -4.30
C VAL A 188 -4.58 -1.27 -2.94
N GLY A 189 -4.23 -1.93 -1.85
CA GLY A 189 -4.46 -1.49 -0.47
C GLY A 189 -3.33 -0.68 0.14
N ASP A 190 -2.13 -0.63 -0.44
CA ASP A 190 -0.97 0.05 0.14
C ASP A 190 -1.05 1.57 -0.09
N LEU A 191 -1.87 2.24 0.71
CA LEU A 191 -2.06 3.69 0.66
C LEU A 191 -0.80 4.43 1.14
N ASN A 192 -0.09 3.86 2.12
CA ASN A 192 1.15 4.41 2.62
C ASN A 192 2.27 4.41 1.57
N GLY A 193 2.47 3.31 0.84
CA GLY A 193 3.48 3.25 -0.23
C GLY A 193 3.19 4.24 -1.35
N ARG A 194 1.91 4.39 -1.73
CA ARG A 194 1.50 5.29 -2.81
C ARG A 194 1.51 6.78 -2.45
N TYR A 195 1.16 7.12 -1.21
CA TYR A 195 0.89 8.50 -0.81
C TYR A 195 1.71 8.99 0.39
N GLY A 196 2.51 8.12 0.97
CA GLY A 196 3.24 8.35 2.20
C GLY A 196 2.38 8.18 3.45
N ALA A 197 3.06 8.21 4.60
CA ALA A 197 2.43 8.17 5.91
C ALA A 197 1.62 9.44 6.17
N ILE A 198 0.51 9.29 6.90
CA ILE A 198 -0.30 10.41 7.37
C ILE A 198 0.50 11.13 8.46
N LYS A 199 0.89 12.37 8.15
CA LYS A 199 1.59 13.25 9.10
C LYS A 199 0.57 13.91 10.00
N MET A 200 0.65 13.63 11.29
CA MET A 200 -0.27 14.17 12.27
C MET A 200 0.41 15.24 13.11
N GLY A 201 -0.28 16.37 13.30
CA GLY A 201 0.19 17.47 14.13
C GLY A 201 -0.10 17.19 15.60
N VAL A 202 0.93 17.24 16.45
CA VAL A 202 0.78 17.09 17.90
C VAL A 202 0.37 18.43 18.50
N ASN A 203 -0.67 18.42 19.34
CA ASN A 203 -1.01 19.60 20.14
C ASN A 203 -0.03 19.70 21.32
N VAL A 204 0.72 20.81 21.37
CA VAL A 204 1.71 21.13 22.41
C VAL A 204 1.13 21.23 23.82
N GLU A 205 -0.19 21.44 23.95
CA GLU A 205 -0.89 21.44 25.25
C GLU A 205 -1.28 20.03 25.73
N GLY A 206 -0.92 18.99 24.98
CA GLY A 206 -0.79 17.65 25.52
C GLY A 206 -1.81 16.65 25.01
N ILE A 207 -1.31 15.41 24.90
CA ILE A 207 -2.01 14.13 24.73
C ILE A 207 -2.82 13.92 23.46
N THR A 208 -3.04 14.91 22.59
CA THR A 208 -3.78 14.69 21.34
C THR A 208 -2.96 15.02 20.12
N ALA A 209 -3.31 14.38 19.01
CA ALA A 209 -2.75 14.72 17.73
C ALA A 209 -3.76 14.45 16.61
N SER A 210 -3.70 15.24 15.55
CA SER A 210 -4.75 15.25 14.53
C SER A 210 -4.21 15.38 13.12
N ALA A 211 -4.97 14.89 12.16
CA ALA A 211 -4.74 15.11 10.75
C ALA A 211 -6.06 15.33 10.01
N ASN A 212 -5.99 16.20 9.01
CA ASN A 212 -6.97 16.35 7.96
C ASN A 212 -6.22 16.25 6.64
N TYR A 213 -6.45 15.17 5.91
CA TYR A 213 -5.70 14.79 4.72
C TYR A 213 -6.68 14.42 3.61
N SER A 214 -6.42 14.86 2.39
CA SER A 214 -7.23 14.49 1.23
C SER A 214 -6.35 14.33 0.00
N ILE A 215 -6.61 13.26 -0.76
CA ILE A 215 -5.93 12.95 -2.02
C ILE A 215 -6.93 12.49 -3.06
N THR A 216 -6.56 12.62 -4.33
CA THR A 216 -7.29 12.01 -5.44
C THR A 216 -6.41 10.94 -6.06
N ASP A 217 -6.84 9.70 -5.92
CA ASP A 217 -6.22 8.54 -6.55
C ASP A 217 -6.80 8.33 -7.95
N LEU A 218 -6.06 8.79 -8.97
CA LEU A 218 -6.46 8.66 -10.38
C LEU A 218 -6.45 7.20 -10.87
N ARG A 219 -5.80 6.29 -10.14
CA ARG A 219 -5.58 4.90 -10.56
C ARG A 219 -6.05 3.89 -9.50
N GLY A 220 -6.78 4.38 -8.51
CA GLY A 220 -7.28 3.62 -7.39
C GLY A 220 -8.45 2.74 -7.81
N PRO A 221 -8.79 1.76 -6.97
CA PRO A 221 -9.99 0.97 -7.18
C PRO A 221 -11.23 1.86 -7.06
N ARG A 222 -12.35 1.40 -7.60
CA ARG A 222 -13.67 1.99 -7.32
C ARG A 222 -14.03 1.81 -5.85
N ALA A 223 -14.78 2.75 -5.29
CA ALA A 223 -15.16 2.73 -3.88
C ALA A 223 -15.88 1.42 -3.48
N ASN A 224 -16.70 0.84 -4.37
CA ASN A 224 -17.40 -0.42 -4.09
C ASN A 224 -16.51 -1.65 -3.98
N LEU A 225 -15.30 -1.63 -4.57
CA LEU A 225 -14.33 -2.73 -4.41
C LEU A 225 -13.69 -2.71 -3.02
N LEU A 226 -13.84 -1.61 -2.28
CA LEU A 226 -13.35 -1.47 -0.91
C LEU A 226 -14.39 -1.92 0.13
N PHE A 227 -15.62 -2.22 -0.27
CA PHE A 227 -16.63 -2.75 0.65
C PHE A 227 -16.17 -4.08 1.26
N ASP A 228 -16.60 -4.31 2.50
CA ASP A 228 -16.26 -5.49 3.30
C ASP A 228 -14.76 -5.69 3.57
N ARG A 229 -13.98 -4.61 3.42
CA ARG A 229 -12.57 -4.56 3.81
C ARG A 229 -12.42 -3.76 5.08
N SER A 230 -11.18 -3.59 5.51
CA SER A 230 -10.85 -2.70 6.61
C SER A 230 -9.71 -1.78 6.23
N VAL A 231 -9.73 -0.56 6.76
CA VAL A 231 -8.53 0.27 6.76
C VAL A 231 -7.81 0.03 8.09
N VAL A 232 -6.51 -0.20 8.01
CA VAL A 232 -5.63 -0.48 9.15
C VAL A 232 -4.57 0.60 9.20
N PHE A 233 -4.36 1.14 10.40
CA PHE A 233 -3.35 2.12 10.68
C PHE A 233 -2.30 1.53 11.61
N SER A 234 -1.05 1.78 11.29
CA SER A 234 0.07 1.15 11.97
C SER A 234 1.14 2.17 12.36
N CYS A 235 1.82 1.86 13.47
CA CYS A 235 3.12 2.41 13.80
C CYS A 235 4.15 1.40 13.35
N ASN A 236 4.85 1.71 12.25
CA ASN A 236 5.76 0.76 11.61
C ASN A 236 5.00 -0.53 11.22
N GLN A 237 5.27 -1.65 11.89
CA GLN A 237 4.58 -2.94 11.66
C GLN A 237 3.45 -3.20 12.67
N THR A 238 3.40 -2.45 13.76
CA THR A 238 2.41 -2.63 14.82
C THR A 238 1.10 -1.98 14.40
N ARG A 239 0.04 -2.78 14.24
CA ARG A 239 -1.31 -2.31 13.96
C ARG A 239 -1.89 -1.67 15.20
N ILE A 240 -2.24 -0.40 15.09
CA ILE A 240 -2.79 0.36 16.22
C ILE A 240 -4.30 0.32 16.20
N TYR A 241 -4.87 0.47 15.00
CA TYR A 241 -6.30 0.60 14.82
C TYR A 241 -6.72 0.04 13.46
N CYS A 242 -7.92 -0.53 13.41
CA CYS A 242 -8.57 -1.01 12.20
C CYS A 242 -10.07 -0.71 12.24
N GLU A 243 -10.65 -0.42 11.08
CA GLU A 243 -12.08 -0.13 10.92
C GLU A 243 -12.59 -0.69 9.60
N ALA A 244 -13.78 -1.27 9.62
CA ALA A 244 -14.45 -1.77 8.44
C ALA A 244 -14.87 -0.64 7.49
N ILE A 245 -14.79 -0.92 6.20
CA ILE A 245 -15.20 0.00 5.14
C ILE A 245 -16.60 -0.40 4.69
N ASP A 246 -17.58 0.46 4.99
CA ASP A 246 -18.99 0.24 4.68
C ASP A 246 -19.51 1.15 3.57
N GLU A 247 -20.57 0.71 2.88
CA GLU A 247 -21.30 1.51 1.90
C GLU A 247 -22.01 2.69 2.60
N VAL A 248 -21.76 3.90 2.13
CA VAL A 248 -22.56 5.07 2.49
C VAL A 248 -23.68 5.20 1.48
N ARG A 249 -24.90 4.84 1.90
CA ARG A 249 -26.10 5.15 1.14
C ARG A 249 -26.45 6.62 1.31
N THR A 250 -26.21 7.40 0.27
CA THR A 250 -26.57 8.82 0.17
C THR A 250 -28.01 9.01 -0.30
#